data_AF-A0A933XIW4-F1
#
_entry.id   AF-A0A933XIW4-F1
#
_cell.length_a   1.000
_cell.length_b   1.000
_cell.length_c   1.000
_cell.angle_alpha   90.00
_cell.angle_beta   90.00
_cell.angle_gamma   90.00
#
_symmetry.space_group_name_H-M   'P 1'
#
loop_
_entity.id
_entity.type
_entity.pdbx_description
1 polymer ?
#
loop_
_entity_poly.entity_id
_entity_poly.type
_entity_poly.pdbx_seq_one_letter_code
_entity_poly.pdbx_strand_id
1 'polypeptide(L)'
;DSVAQRFKDKGLRIISGSEAIPGLPIVVRSDVSPGLVDAIKKALLSLDYNNPEHRKMMEQWDEEFRYGFVEAKDSDYDSIRKMISYLSGKGIQIP
;
A
#
# COMPACT_ATOMS: atom_id res chain seq x y z
N ASP A 1 5.30 -7.79 -8.66
CA ASP A 1 6.60 -8.08 -9.32
C ASP A 1 7.56 -8.97 -8.54
N SER A 2 7.54 -8.95 -7.20
CA SER A 2 8.45 -9.74 -6.35
C SER A 2 8.55 -11.22 -6.72
N VAL A 3 7.42 -11.89 -7.00
CA VAL A 3 7.39 -13.29 -7.45
C VAL A 3 8.05 -13.45 -8.84
N ALA A 4 7.72 -12.57 -9.79
CA ALA A 4 8.30 -12.63 -11.13
C ALA A 4 9.83 -12.48 -11.09
N GLN A 5 10.34 -11.56 -10.26
CA GLN A 5 11.78 -11.38 -10.07
C GLN A 5 12.43 -12.57 -9.37
N ARG A 6 11.82 -13.09 -8.29
CA ARG A 6 12.35 -14.23 -7.51
C ARG A 6 12.51 -15.52 -8.34
N PHE A 7 11.68 -15.72 -9.37
CA PHE A 7 11.66 -16.94 -10.17
C PHE A 7 12.19 -16.74 -11.61
N LYS A 8 12.76 -15.58 -11.93
CA LYS A 8 13.30 -15.26 -13.26
C LYS A 8 14.34 -16.30 -13.73
N ASP A 9 15.24 -16.69 -12.84
CA ASP A 9 16.28 -17.69 -13.14
C ASP A 9 15.76 -19.13 -13.21
N LYS A 10 14.48 -19.34 -12.86
CA LYS A 10 13.78 -20.63 -12.97
C LYS A 10 12.91 -20.73 -14.23
N GLY A 11 13.13 -19.83 -15.18
CA GLY A 11 12.45 -19.83 -16.47
C GLY A 11 11.14 -19.05 -16.52
N LEU A 12 10.75 -18.37 -15.42
CA LEU A 12 9.61 -17.46 -15.42
C LEU A 12 9.92 -16.20 -16.25
N ARG A 13 9.01 -15.80 -17.13
CA ARG A 13 9.16 -14.64 -18.02
C ARG A 13 8.03 -13.65 -17.81
N ILE A 14 8.37 -12.36 -17.78
CA ILE A 14 7.39 -11.26 -17.76
C ILE A 14 6.99 -10.97 -19.21
N ILE A 15 5.72 -11.12 -19.53
CA ILE A 15 5.17 -10.88 -20.88
C ILE A 15 4.52 -9.50 -21.01
N SER A 16 4.03 -8.95 -19.91
CA SER A 16 3.40 -7.63 -19.82
C SER A 16 3.32 -7.23 -18.35
N GLY A 17 3.25 -5.92 -18.09
CA GLY A 17 3.00 -5.33 -16.79
C GLY A 17 1.87 -4.32 -16.90
N SER A 18 1.01 -4.25 -15.89
CA SER A 18 -0.01 -3.21 -15.81
C SER A 18 0.61 -1.87 -15.38
N GLU A 19 -0.17 -0.81 -15.47
CA GLU A 19 0.14 0.41 -14.71
C GLU A 19 0.20 0.08 -13.21
N ALA A 20 1.00 0.86 -12.49
CA ALA A 20 1.08 0.77 -11.05
C ALA A 20 -0.27 1.19 -10.43
N ILE A 21 -0.70 0.45 -9.42
CA ILE A 21 -1.83 0.82 -8.58
C ILE A 21 -1.33 1.39 -7.25
N PRO A 22 -2.12 2.25 -6.58
CA PRO A 22 -1.79 2.71 -5.23
C PRO A 22 -1.56 1.53 -4.28
N GLY A 23 -0.61 1.71 -3.36
CA GLY A 23 -0.34 0.73 -2.30
C GLY A 23 -1.52 0.58 -1.34
N LEU A 24 -1.45 -0.40 -0.45
CA LEU A 24 -2.52 -0.65 0.53
C LEU A 24 -2.62 0.50 1.55
N PRO A 25 -3.81 1.09 1.76
CA PRO A 25 -3.99 2.11 2.78
C PRO A 25 -4.07 1.48 4.18
N ILE A 26 -3.58 2.21 5.17
CA ILE A 26 -4.05 2.03 6.56
C ILE A 26 -5.33 2.85 6.71
N VAL A 27 -6.43 2.16 7.02
CA VAL A 27 -7.74 2.79 7.22
C VAL A 27 -8.15 2.71 8.69
N VAL A 28 -9.01 3.65 9.10
CA VAL A 28 -9.58 3.70 10.44
C VAL A 28 -11.10 3.71 10.35
N ARG A 29 -11.78 3.18 11.37
CA ARG A 29 -13.24 3.30 11.45
C ARG A 29 -13.63 4.76 11.63
N SER A 30 -14.78 5.12 11.08
CA SER A 30 -15.32 6.48 11.11
C SER A 30 -15.67 6.99 12.51
N ASP A 31 -15.80 6.09 13.49
CA ASP A 31 -16.19 6.39 14.87
C ASP A 31 -15.01 6.59 15.83
N VAL A 32 -13.77 6.47 15.35
CA VAL A 32 -12.57 6.67 16.17
C VAL A 32 -12.36 8.16 16.44
N SER A 33 -11.94 8.49 17.68
CA SER A 33 -11.72 9.88 18.07
C SER A 33 -10.60 10.53 17.21
N PRO A 34 -10.77 11.78 16.75
CA PRO A 34 -9.78 12.45 15.91
C PRO A 34 -8.39 12.52 16.56
N GLY A 35 -8.34 12.76 17.88
CA GLY A 35 -7.07 12.82 18.61
C GLY A 35 -6.29 11.49 18.59
N LEU A 36 -6.98 10.34 18.60
CA LEU A 36 -6.31 9.04 18.46
C LEU A 36 -5.80 8.84 17.04
N VAL A 37 -6.61 9.20 16.03
CA VAL A 37 -6.20 9.13 14.61
C VAL A 37 -4.95 9.97 14.37
N ASP A 38 -4.92 11.21 14.87
CA ASP A 38 -3.79 12.12 14.70
C ASP A 38 -2.53 11.62 15.40
N ALA A 39 -2.67 11.08 16.62
CA ALA A 39 -1.53 10.53 17.37
C ALA A 39 -0.90 9.32 16.65
N ILE A 40 -1.74 8.39 16.17
CA ILE A 40 -1.26 7.21 15.42
C ILE A 40 -0.66 7.64 14.08
N LYS A 41 -1.33 8.52 13.32
CA LYS A 41 -0.84 9.05 12.05
C LYS A 41 0.53 9.71 12.24
N LYS A 42 0.68 10.54 13.27
CA LYS A 42 1.97 11.18 13.60
C LYS A 42 3.05 10.16 13.94
N ALA A 43 2.72 9.12 14.72
CA ALA A 43 3.68 8.08 15.07
C ALA A 43 4.17 7.32 13.83
N LEU A 44 3.25 6.87 12.96
CA LEU A 44 3.59 6.15 11.72
C LEU A 44 4.42 7.01 10.77
N LEU A 45 4.06 8.29 10.59
CA LEU A 45 4.79 9.22 9.71
C LEU A 45 6.14 9.67 10.28
N SER A 46 6.40 9.47 11.58
CA SER A 46 7.68 9.81 12.21
C SER A 46 8.76 8.74 12.04
N LEU A 47 8.39 7.57 11.52
CA LEU A 47 9.34 6.50 11.21
C LEU A 47 10.22 6.91 10.04
N ASP A 48 11.51 6.62 10.16
CA ASP A 48 12.51 7.01 9.16
C ASP A 48 13.43 5.83 8.90
N TYR A 49 13.37 5.27 7.69
CA TYR A 49 14.20 4.13 7.31
C TYR A 49 15.68 4.48 7.25
N ASN A 50 16.05 5.76 7.18
CA ASN A 50 17.45 6.19 7.20
C ASN A 50 18.03 6.26 8.61
N ASN A 51 17.18 6.30 9.64
CA ASN A 51 17.60 6.18 11.03
C ASN A 51 17.90 4.71 11.37
N PRO A 52 19.14 4.35 11.78
CA PRO A 52 19.51 2.96 12.07
C PRO A 52 18.67 2.28 13.15
N GLU A 53 18.25 3.02 14.18
CA GLU A 53 17.44 2.46 15.27
C GLU A 53 16.02 2.16 14.81
N HIS A 54 15.42 3.07 14.04
CA HIS A 54 14.10 2.85 13.43
C HIS A 54 14.18 1.68 12.43
N ARG A 55 15.19 1.68 11.57
CA ARG A 55 15.42 0.63 10.57
C ARG A 55 15.49 -0.75 11.23
N LYS A 56 16.28 -0.91 12.29
CA LYS A 56 16.44 -2.19 12.98
C LYS A 56 15.10 -2.79 13.44
N MET A 57 14.18 -1.95 13.93
CA MET A 57 12.82 -2.37 14.28
C MET A 57 11.99 -2.70 13.02
N MET A 58 11.99 -1.83 12.02
CA MET A 58 11.17 -1.98 10.82
C MET A 58 11.61 -3.12 9.90
N GLU A 59 12.88 -3.51 9.92
CA GLU A 59 13.40 -4.66 9.16
C GLU A 59 12.74 -5.99 9.52
N GLN A 60 12.12 -6.07 10.71
CA GLN A 60 11.36 -7.24 11.16
C GLN A 60 9.90 -7.23 10.70
N TRP A 61 9.45 -6.16 10.05
CA TRP A 61 8.08 -6.03 9.54
C TRP A 61 7.95 -6.62 8.15
N ASP A 62 6.71 -6.73 7.68
CA ASP A 62 6.42 -7.13 6.30
C ASP A 62 7.11 -6.20 5.29
N GLU A 63 7.45 -6.73 4.11
CA GLU A 63 8.11 -5.99 3.02
C GLU A 63 7.33 -4.72 2.63
N GLU A 64 6.01 -4.74 2.80
CA GLU A 64 5.14 -3.59 2.52
C GLU A 64 5.25 -2.44 3.53
N PHE A 65 5.67 -2.72 4.77
CA PHE A 65 5.70 -1.73 5.86
C PHE A 65 7.11 -1.33 6.30
N ARG A 66 8.11 -2.17 5.99
CA ARG A 66 9.48 -1.99 6.51
C ARG A 66 10.15 -0.70 6.08
N TYR A 67 9.64 0.01 5.08
CA TYR A 67 10.21 1.26 4.55
C TYR A 67 9.54 2.53 5.07
N GLY A 68 8.61 2.41 6.02
CA GLY A 68 7.90 3.54 6.60
C GLY A 68 6.59 3.88 5.88
N PHE A 69 6.03 5.04 6.20
CA PHE A 69 4.69 5.44 5.76
C PHE A 69 4.70 6.85 5.19
N VAL A 70 3.77 7.10 4.28
CA VAL A 70 3.52 8.42 3.69
C VAL A 70 2.05 8.79 3.85
N GLU A 71 1.76 10.09 3.78
CA GLU A 71 0.37 10.56 3.83
C GLU A 71 -0.38 10.12 2.57
N ALA A 72 -1.56 9.52 2.78
CA ALA A 72 -2.48 9.16 1.70
C ALA A 72 -3.67 10.12 1.69
N LYS A 73 -4.10 10.49 0.50
CA LYS A 73 -5.33 11.23 0.23
C LYS A 73 -6.36 10.28 -0.36
N ASP A 74 -7.63 10.58 -0.13
CA ASP A 74 -8.72 9.82 -0.76
C ASP A 74 -8.59 9.80 -2.30
N SER A 75 -8.19 10.92 -2.91
CA SER A 75 -7.96 11.04 -4.35
C SER A 75 -6.87 10.13 -4.91
N ASP A 76 -5.93 9.66 -4.08
CA ASP A 76 -4.87 8.76 -4.53
C ASP A 76 -5.46 7.43 -5.05
N TYR A 77 -6.69 7.10 -4.64
CA TYR A 77 -7.41 5.87 -5.00
C TYR A 77 -8.45 6.07 -6.13
N ASP A 78 -8.47 7.23 -6.79
CA ASP A 78 -9.43 7.49 -7.88
C ASP A 78 -9.26 6.55 -9.08
N SER A 79 -8.03 6.11 -9.38
CA SER A 79 -7.79 5.12 -10.45
C SER A 79 -8.48 3.78 -10.15
N ILE A 80 -8.47 3.36 -8.88
CA ILE A 80 -9.17 2.16 -8.41
C ILE A 80 -10.67 2.33 -8.57
N ARG A 81 -11.24 3.49 -8.18
CA ARG A 81 -12.67 3.78 -8.35
C ARG A 81 -13.12 3.78 -9.81
N LYS A 82 -12.27 4.26 -10.73
CA LYS A 82 -12.52 4.19 -12.17
C LYS A 82 -12.51 2.75 -12.68
N MET A 83 -11.55 1.94 -12.23
CA MET A 83 -11.48 0.52 -12.56
C MET A 83 -12.72 -0.24 -12.06
N ILE A 84 -13.13 -0.03 -10.80
CA ILE A 84 -14.36 -0.62 -10.25
C ILE A 84 -15.58 -0.21 -11.07
N SER A 85 -15.74 1.07 -11.36
CA SER A 85 -16.85 1.58 -12.18
C SER A 85 -16.89 0.94 -13.58
N TYR A 86 -15.74 0.79 -14.22
CA TYR A 86 -15.61 0.12 -15.50
C TYR A 86 -16.08 -1.34 -15.42
N LEU A 87 -15.60 -2.09 -14.43
CA LEU A 87 -15.93 -3.51 -14.25
C LEU A 87 -17.42 -3.71 -13.91
N SER A 88 -17.99 -2.88 -13.04
CA SER A 88 -19.42 -2.88 -12.74
C SER A 88 -20.27 -2.62 -13.98
N GLY A 89 -19.84 -1.69 -14.85
CA GLY A 89 -20.48 -1.44 -16.16
C GLY A 89 -20.40 -2.63 -17.13
N LYS A 90 -19.51 -3.60 -16.88
CA LYS A 90 -19.41 -4.88 -17.60
C LYS A 90 -20.17 -6.02 -16.92
N GLY A 91 -20.93 -5.74 -15.87
CA GLY A 91 -21.71 -6.73 -15.12
C GLY A 91 -20.89 -7.54 -14.10
N ILE A 92 -19.66 -7.13 -13.81
CA ILE A 92 -18.83 -7.77 -12.78
C ILE A 92 -19.22 -7.19 -11.42
N GLN A 93 -19.66 -8.06 -10.52
CA GLN A 93 -19.98 -7.69 -9.14
C GLN A 93 -18.68 -7.63 -8.34
N ILE A 94 -18.38 -6.47 -7.77
CA ILE A 94 -17.27 -6.28 -6.85
C ILE A 94 -17.86 -6.17 -5.43
N PRO A 95 -17.50 -7.08 -4.51
CA PRO A 95 -18.06 -7.14 -3.16
C PRO A 95 -17.68 -5.95 -2.29
#